data_AF-A0A0M8YJU4-F1
#
_entry.id   AF-A0A0M8YJU4-F1
#
_cell.length_a   1.000
_cell.length_b   1.000
_cell.length_c   1.000
_cell.angle_alpha   90.00
_cell.angle_beta   90.00
_cell.angle_gamma   90.00
#
_symmetry.space_group_name_H-M   'P 1'
#
loop_
_entity.id
_entity.type
_entity.pdbx_description
1 polymer ?
#
loop_
_entity_poly.entity_id
_entity_poly.type
_entity_poly.pdbx_seq_one_letter_code
_entity_poly.pdbx_strand_id
1 'polypeptide(L)'
;MAEQWRGVVALAVAADSPLGRATDAVDVATAHLPPPNAHTQCTVCRDASWPCGPFDTAARGLAALGIPVGYLVPLDLHPVLWPPAAATADQPTLDLPGAPDG
;
A
#
# COMPACT_ATOMS: atom_id res chain seq x y z
N MET A 1 -1.33 23.08 8.93
CA MET A 1 -2.40 22.16 9.37
C MET A 1 -2.77 21.29 8.19
N ALA A 2 -2.65 19.96 8.19
CA ALA A 2 -2.39 19.03 9.29
C ALA A 2 -1.04 18.30 9.10
N GLU A 3 -0.26 18.19 10.17
CA GLU A 3 0.39 16.92 10.48
C GLU A 3 -0.74 15.91 10.68
N GLN A 4 -0.82 14.88 9.84
CA GLN A 4 -1.50 13.66 10.27
C GLN A 4 -0.90 12.44 9.58
N TRP A 5 0.21 11.96 10.15
CA TRP A 5 0.79 10.62 9.98
C TRP A 5 -0.13 9.54 10.59
N ARG A 6 -1.41 9.64 10.23
CA ARG A 6 -2.61 9.02 10.80
C ARG A 6 -2.57 8.73 12.32
N GLY A 7 -1.93 9.62 13.09
CA GLY A 7 -1.96 9.70 14.56
C GLY A 7 -0.68 9.31 15.34
N VAL A 8 0.48 9.16 14.70
CA VAL A 8 1.86 8.95 15.25
C VAL A 8 1.99 8.17 16.57
N VAL A 9 2.50 6.94 16.49
CA VAL A 9 3.09 6.18 17.61
C VAL A 9 4.57 5.95 17.27
N ALA A 10 5.48 6.19 18.21
CA ALA A 10 6.92 6.00 18.01
C ALA A 10 7.38 4.62 18.53
N LEU A 11 8.13 3.89 17.70
CA LEU A 11 8.75 2.62 18.06
C LEU A 11 10.27 2.74 17.91
N ALA A 12 11.01 2.49 18.99
CA ALA A 12 12.46 2.39 18.92
C ALA A 12 12.88 1.01 18.41
N VAL A 13 13.82 0.99 17.46
CA VAL A 13 14.41 -0.24 16.91
C VAL A 13 15.92 -0.18 16.92
N ALA A 14 16.58 -1.33 16.85
CA ALA A 14 18.03 -1.38 16.73
C ALA A 14 18.48 -0.78 15.39
N ALA A 15 19.49 0.10 15.42
CA ALA A 15 19.93 0.85 14.25
C ALA A 15 20.47 -0.05 13.11
N ASP A 16 21.00 -1.22 13.44
CA ASP A 16 21.54 -2.19 12.49
C ASP A 16 20.50 -3.19 11.97
N SER A 17 19.29 -3.19 12.54
CA SER A 17 18.15 -3.97 12.03
C SER A 17 17.74 -3.47 10.62
N PRO A 18 17.05 -4.29 9.82
CA PRO A 18 16.54 -3.85 8.53
C PRO A 18 15.67 -2.59 8.63
N LEU A 19 14.80 -2.50 9.64
CA LEU A 19 13.94 -1.32 9.83
C LEU A 19 14.75 -0.09 10.28
N GLY A 20 15.76 -0.29 11.13
CA GLY A 20 16.68 0.79 11.54
C GLY A 20 17.53 1.33 10.39
N ARG A 21 17.89 0.50 9.42
CA ARG A 21 18.58 0.93 8.19
C ARG A 21 17.67 1.55 7.15
N ALA A 22 16.35 1.48 7.33
CA ALA A 22 15.35 1.95 6.38
C ALA A 22 14.70 3.29 6.78
N THR A 23 15.20 3.98 7.82
CA THR A 23 14.56 5.17 8.41
C THR A 23 14.14 6.19 7.36
N ASP A 24 15.03 6.60 6.45
CA ASP A 24 14.70 7.57 5.41
C ASP A 24 13.56 7.11 4.49
N ALA A 25 13.54 5.83 4.14
CA ALA A 25 12.49 5.25 3.30
C ALA A 25 11.16 5.14 4.07
N VAL A 26 11.20 4.81 5.37
CA VAL A 26 10.01 4.81 6.24
C VAL A 26 9.43 6.22 6.33
N ASP A 27 10.26 7.21 6.61
CA ASP A 27 9.85 8.60 6.76
C ASP A 27 9.21 9.13 5.48
N VAL A 28 9.84 8.90 4.32
CA VAL A 28 9.26 9.30 3.03
C VAL A 28 7.96 8.54 2.74
N ALA A 29 7.92 7.22 2.92
CA ALA A 29 6.70 6.46 2.65
C ALA A 29 5.53 6.92 3.52
N THR A 30 5.78 7.16 4.81
CA THR A 30 4.72 7.51 5.75
C THR A 30 4.34 9.00 5.70
N ALA A 31 5.24 9.90 5.28
CA ALA A 31 4.94 11.32 5.08
C ALA A 31 3.97 11.52 3.92
N HIS A 32 4.12 10.71 2.88
CA HIS A 32 3.35 10.84 1.64
C HIS A 32 1.97 10.18 1.70
N LEU A 33 1.58 9.58 2.84
CA LEU A 33 0.28 8.94 3.00
C LEU A 33 -0.87 9.96 2.84
N PRO A 34 -1.96 9.59 2.15
CA PRO A 34 -3.14 10.44 2.01
C PRO A 34 -3.89 10.61 3.35
N PRO A 35 -4.64 11.71 3.52
CA PRO A 35 -5.49 11.89 4.69
C PRO A 35 -6.67 10.89 4.69
N PRO A 36 -7.29 10.61 5.86
CA PRO A 36 -8.38 9.63 5.98
C PRO A 36 -9.62 9.88 5.11
N ASN A 37 -9.79 11.10 4.60
CA ASN A 37 -10.94 11.51 3.80
C ASN A 37 -10.61 11.72 2.31
N ALA A 38 -9.36 11.51 1.88
CA ALA A 38 -8.95 11.67 0.48
C ALA A 38 -7.85 10.67 0.09
N HIS A 39 -8.21 9.39 -0.05
CA HIS A 39 -7.28 8.26 -0.26
C HIS A 39 -6.45 8.34 -1.56
N THR A 40 -6.84 9.19 -2.49
CA THR A 40 -6.17 9.38 -3.77
C THR A 40 -5.30 10.64 -3.81
N GLN A 41 -5.23 11.43 -2.73
CA GLN A 41 -4.48 12.69 -2.70
C GLN A 41 -3.26 12.60 -1.79
N CYS A 42 -2.06 12.83 -2.34
CA CYS A 42 -0.86 12.84 -1.52
C CYS A 42 -0.80 14.09 -0.62
N THR A 43 -0.57 13.89 0.68
CA THR A 43 -0.48 14.97 1.67
C THR A 43 0.67 15.95 1.39
N VAL A 44 1.82 15.44 0.94
CA VAL A 44 3.02 16.26 0.70
C VAL A 44 2.98 16.91 -0.68
N CYS A 45 2.67 16.13 -1.72
CA CYS A 45 2.74 16.62 -3.09
C CYS A 45 1.56 17.53 -3.47
N ARG A 46 0.43 17.47 -2.73
CA ARG A 46 -0.82 18.24 -2.86
C ARG A 46 -1.58 18.11 -4.19
N ASP A 47 -0.88 18.18 -5.31
CA ASP A 47 -1.42 18.15 -6.68
C ASP A 47 -1.23 16.79 -7.37
N ALA A 48 -0.45 15.89 -6.77
CA ALA A 48 -0.24 14.54 -7.29
C ALA A 48 -1.20 13.53 -6.67
N SER A 49 -1.69 12.60 -7.51
CA SER A 49 -2.40 11.43 -7.04
C SER A 49 -1.48 10.55 -6.19
N TRP A 50 -2.03 9.95 -5.14
CA TRP A 50 -1.37 8.87 -4.41
C TRP A 50 -1.78 7.51 -4.99
N PRO A 51 -0.85 6.55 -5.15
CA PRO A 51 0.58 6.61 -4.84
C PRO A 51 1.34 7.58 -5.76
N CYS A 52 2.29 8.31 -5.17
CA CYS A 52 3.10 9.29 -5.89
C CYS A 52 4.54 8.80 -6.03
N GLY A 53 5.31 9.36 -6.97
CA GLY A 53 6.68 8.92 -7.26
C GLY A 53 7.63 8.80 -6.04
N PRO A 54 7.64 9.77 -5.09
CA PRO A 54 8.41 9.64 -3.87
C PRO A 54 7.98 8.45 -3.00
N PHE A 55 6.68 8.22 -2.84
CA PHE A 55 6.15 7.06 -2.13
C PHE A 55 6.57 5.75 -2.80
N ASP A 56 6.44 5.64 -4.12
CA ASP A 56 6.83 4.43 -4.86
C ASP A 56 8.33 4.14 -4.76
N THR A 57 9.14 5.20 -4.76
CA THR A 57 10.59 5.08 -4.62
C THR A 57 10.96 4.57 -3.24
N ALA A 58 10.33 5.12 -2.19
CA ALA A 58 10.50 4.64 -0.83
C ALA A 58 10.00 3.20 -0.64
N ALA A 59 8.83 2.85 -1.18
CA ALA A 59 8.26 1.51 -1.14
C ALA A 59 9.20 0.47 -1.78
N ARG A 60 9.84 0.80 -2.91
CA ARG A 60 10.86 -0.06 -3.53
C ARG A 60 12.12 -0.20 -2.68
N GLY A 61 12.57 0.87 -2.04
CA GLY A 61 13.70 0.83 -1.09
C GLY A 61 13.42 -0.08 0.10
N LEU A 62 12.21 -0.01 0.65
CA LEU A 62 11.75 -0.90 1.73
C LEU A 62 11.70 -2.36 1.27
N ALA A 63 11.16 -2.61 0.08
CA ALA A 63 11.08 -3.96 -0.49
C ALA A 63 12.48 -4.58 -0.70
N ALA A 64 13.47 -3.78 -1.12
CA ALA A 64 14.86 -4.23 -1.27
C ALA A 64 15.50 -4.66 0.05
N LEU A 65 15.00 -4.16 1.19
CA LEU A 65 15.40 -4.55 2.54
C LEU A 65 14.51 -5.66 3.14
N GLY A 66 13.58 -6.21 2.35
CA GLY A 66 12.64 -7.25 2.81
C GLY A 66 11.52 -6.72 3.71
N ILE A 67 11.26 -5.41 3.70
CA ILE A 67 10.22 -4.76 4.50
C ILE A 67 8.99 -4.52 3.62
N PRO A 68 7.87 -5.21 3.86
CA PRO A 68 6.64 -4.95 3.11
C PRO A 68 6.04 -3.60 3.47
N VAL A 69 5.83 -2.75 2.47
CA VAL A 69 5.21 -1.41 2.67
C VAL A 69 3.82 -1.48 3.30
N GLY A 70 3.11 -2.61 3.15
CA GLY A 70 1.80 -2.83 3.75
C GLY A 70 1.77 -2.73 5.28
N TYR A 71 2.90 -2.93 5.97
CA TYR A 71 2.99 -2.73 7.43
C TYR A 71 3.08 -1.26 7.84
N LEU A 72 3.40 -0.37 6.91
CA LEU A 72 3.53 1.08 7.13
C LEU A 72 2.31 1.85 6.60
N VAL A 73 1.43 1.18 5.85
CA VAL A 73 0.27 1.78 5.20
C VAL A 73 -1.01 1.37 5.93
N PRO A 74 -1.84 2.34 6.36
CA PRO A 74 -3.18 2.08 6.90
C PRO A 74 -4.01 1.14 6.02
N LEU A 75 -4.73 0.19 6.63
CA LEU A 75 -5.46 -0.87 5.92
C LEU A 75 -6.49 -0.35 4.91
N ASP A 76 -7.10 0.80 5.19
CA ASP A 76 -8.10 1.43 4.31
C ASP A 76 -7.50 1.97 3.00
N LEU A 77 -6.17 2.06 2.92
CA LEU A 77 -5.43 2.43 1.71
C LEU A 77 -4.93 1.22 0.91
N HIS A 78 -5.03 0.01 1.47
CA HIS A 78 -4.58 -1.21 0.78
C HIS A 78 -5.32 -1.44 -0.54
N PRO A 79 -6.64 -1.20 -0.68
CA PRO A 79 -7.33 -1.37 -1.96
C PRO A 79 -6.81 -0.48 -3.09
N VAL A 80 -6.15 0.63 -2.76
CA VAL A 80 -5.54 1.53 -3.76
C VAL A 80 -4.20 0.99 -4.26
N LEU A 81 -3.41 0.37 -3.37
CA LEU A 81 -2.10 -0.22 -3.72
C LEU A 81 -2.22 -1.62 -4.31
N TRP A 82 -3.18 -2.40 -3.82
CA TRP A 82 -3.45 -3.78 -4.22
C TRP A 82 -4.93 -3.89 -4.59
N PRO A 83 -5.34 -3.34 -5.75
CA PRO A 83 -6.71 -3.47 -6.20
C PRO A 83 -7.07 -4.96 -6.29
N PRO A 84 -8.27 -5.35 -5.84
CA PRO A 84 -8.72 -6.74 -5.97
C PRO A 84 -8.61 -7.12 -7.44
N ALA A 85 -8.08 -8.32 -7.71
CA ALA A 85 -8.09 -8.86 -9.06
C ALA A 85 -9.54 -8.79 -9.55
N ALA A 86 -9.76 -8.09 -10.67
CA ALA A 86 -11.06 -8.12 -11.31
C ALA A 86 -11.41 -9.60 -11.50
N ALA A 87 -12.62 -10.01 -11.10
CA ALA A 87 -13.12 -11.34 -11.41
C ALA A 87 -13.05 -11.47 -12.93
N THR A 88 -12.00 -12.11 -13.42
CA THR A 88 -11.80 -12.33 -14.84
C THR A 88 -13.04 -13.08 -15.29
N ALA A 89 -13.78 -12.53 -16.25
CA ALA A 89 -14.88 -13.20 -16.94
C ALA A 89 -14.38 -14.37 -17.82
N ASP A 90 -13.28 -14.99 -17.40
CA ASP A 90 -12.65 -16.18 -17.95
C ASP A 90 -12.74 -17.29 -16.89
N GLN A 91 -13.92 -17.41 -16.27
CA GLN A 91 -14.30 -18.68 -15.69
C GLN A 91 -14.65 -19.56 -16.89
N PRO A 92 -13.90 -20.64 -17.19
CA PRO A 92 -14.38 -21.62 -18.14
C PRO A 92 -15.73 -22.10 -17.63
N THR A 93 -16.79 -21.83 -18.40
CA THR A 93 -18.09 -22.46 -18.18
C THR A 93 -17.80 -23.95 -18.10
N LEU A 94 -17.99 -24.53 -16.93
CA LEU A 94 -17.88 -25.95 -16.72
C LEU A 94 -19.09 -26.53 -17.48
N ASP A 95 -18.86 -26.89 -18.74
CA ASP A 95 -19.82 -27.55 -19.61
C ASP A 95 -20.12 -28.89 -18.93
N LEU A 96 -21.15 -28.90 -18.09
CA LEU A 96 -21.64 -30.11 -17.45
C LEU A 96 -22.24 -30.96 -18.58
N PRO A 97 -21.65 -32.13 -18.93
CA PRO A 97 -22.25 -32.99 -19.93
C PRO A 97 -23.63 -33.44 -19.45
N GLY A 98 -24.57 -33.43 -20.41
CA GLY A 98 -26.01 -33.57 -20.23
C GLY A 98 -26.44 -34.58 -19.17
N ALA A 99 -27.42 -34.15 -18.37
CA ALA A 99 -28.26 -35.08 -17.62
C ALA A 99 -28.87 -36.10 -18.61
N PRO A 100 -28.87 -37.40 -18.30
CA PRO A 100 -29.58 -38.35 -19.14
C PRO A 100 -31.08 -38.07 -19.05
N ASP A 101 -31.70 -37.86 -20.22
CA ASP A 101 -33.15 -37.97 -20.38
C ASP A 101 -33.60 -39.37 -19.94
N GLY A 102 -34.75 -39.44 -19.26
CA GLY A 102 -35.30 -40.65 -18.65
C GLY A 102 -35.75 -41.73 -19.63
#